data_AF-A0A379QZE8-F1
#
_entry.id   AF-A0A379QZE8-F1
#
_cell.length_a   1.000
_cell.length_b   1.000
_cell.length_c   1.000
_cell.angle_alpha   90.00
_cell.angle_beta   90.00
_cell.angle_gamma   90.00
#
_symmetry.space_group_name_H-M   'P 1'
#
loop_
_entity.id
_entity.type
_entity.pdbx_description
1 polymer ?
#
loop_
_entity_poly.entity_id
_entity_poly.type
_entity_poly.pdbx_seq_one_letter_code
_entity_poly.pdbx_strand_id
1 'polypeptide(L)' 'MVKYILITSLLSVGGQPDVNTAKFFIVNSDQDCIAKMGEIQRPAHEEGRKVYTWCVPAIEEK' A
#
# COMPACT_ATOMS: atom_id res chain seq x y z
N MET A 1 -2.34 -16.11 14.38
CA MET A 1 -1.50 -15.56 13.28
C MET A 1 -1.90 -14.10 13.14
N VAL A 2 -0.95 -13.16 13.19
CA VAL A 2 -1.24 -11.72 13.06
C VAL A 2 -1.40 -11.41 11.58
N LYS A 3 -2.56 -10.91 11.18
CA LYS A 3 -2.79 -10.42 9.81
C LYS A 3 -2.30 -8.97 9.73
N TYR A 4 -1.97 -8.51 8.52
CA TYR A 4 -1.60 -7.13 8.25
C TYR A 4 -2.43 -6.58 7.11
N ILE A 5 -2.71 -5.27 7.15
CA ILE A 5 -3.37 -4.52 6.10
C ILE A 5 -2.32 -3.64 5.44
N LEU A 6 -2.09 -3.86 4.15
CA LEU A 6 -1.33 -2.95 3.29
C LEU A 6 -2.28 -1.94 2.67
N ILE A 7 -2.10 -0.68 3.02
CA ILE A 7 -2.84 0.47 2.47
C ILE A 7 -1.96 1.12 1.41
N THR A 8 -2.51 1.39 0.22
CA THR A 8 -1.79 2.04 -0.89
C THR A 8 -2.54 3.30 -1.34
N SER A 9 -1.85 4.41 -1.59
CA SER A 9 -2.40 5.63 -2.17
C SER A 9 -1.50 6.16 -3.30
N LEU A 10 -2.10 6.51 -4.44
CA LEU A 10 -1.40 7.08 -5.60
C LEU A 10 -1.63 8.61 -5.65
N LEU A 11 -0.55 9.39 -5.65
CA LEU A 11 -0.58 10.81 -5.98
C LEU A 11 -0.26 10.98 -7.47
N SER A 12 -1.13 11.69 -8.19
CA SER A 12 -0.80 12.17 -9.52
C SER A 12 0.31 13.24 -9.44
N VAL A 13 1.10 13.37 -10.52
CA VAL A 13 2.22 14.33 -10.61
C VAL A 13 1.74 15.79 -10.52
N GLY A 14 0.44 16.04 -10.68
CA GLY A 14 -0.20 17.36 -10.57
C GLY A 14 -0.56 17.81 -9.14
N GLY A 15 -0.15 17.09 -8.10
CA GLY A 15 -0.34 17.51 -6.70
C GLY A 15 -1.75 17.30 -6.14
N GLN A 16 -2.68 16.77 -6.94
CA GLN A 16 -3.94 16.25 -6.42
C GLN A 16 -3.78 14.75 -6.14
N PRO A 17 -4.01 14.30 -4.88
CA PRO A 17 -4.24 12.90 -4.60
C PRO A 17 -5.37 12.42 -5.51
N ASP A 18 -5.14 11.35 -6.24
CA ASP A 18 -6.25 10.67 -6.89
C ASP A 18 -7.03 10.00 -5.76
N VAL A 19 -8.11 10.65 -5.32
CA VAL A 19 -8.81 10.40 -4.05
C VAL A 19 -9.42 8.98 -3.99
N ASN A 20 -9.31 8.17 -5.04
CA ASN A 20 -10.01 6.90 -5.17
C ASN A 20 -9.14 5.67 -5.48
N THR A 21 -7.93 5.58 -4.93
CA THR A 21 -7.06 4.39 -5.11
C THR A 21 -6.52 3.77 -3.83
N ALA A 22 -7.21 3.97 -2.70
CA ALA A 22 -6.94 3.21 -1.49
C ALA A 22 -7.21 1.71 -1.73
N LYS A 23 -6.16 0.96 -2.10
CA LYS A 23 -6.21 -0.51 -2.18
C LYS A 23 -5.74 -1.09 -0.85
N PHE A 24 -6.53 -2.02 -0.34
CA PHE A 24 -6.23 -2.77 0.87
C PHE A 24 -5.87 -4.20 0.50
N PHE A 25 -4.72 -4.67 0.96
CA PHE A 25 -4.36 -6.09 0.89
C PHE A 25 -4.23 -6.65 2.29
N ILE A 26 -4.88 -7.78 2.54
CA ILE A 26 -4.71 -8.53 3.79
C ILE A 26 -3.61 -9.57 3.55
N VAL A 27 -2.54 -9.50 4.33
CA VAL A 27 -1.41 -10.42 4.25
C VAL A 27 -1.15 -11.07 5.61
N ASN A 28 -0.43 -12.19 5.61
CA ASN A 28 -0.27 -13.05 6.79
C ASN A 28 0.99 -12.74 7.61
N SER A 29 1.85 -11.86 7.12
CA SER A 29 3.09 -11.45 7.77
C SER A 29 3.48 -10.02 7.39
N ASP A 30 4.34 -9.41 8.21
CA ASP A 30 4.99 -8.13 7.93
C ASP A 30 5.91 -8.23 6.70
N GLN A 31 6.59 -9.37 6.53
CA GLN A 31 7.45 -9.66 5.39
C GLN A 31 6.68 -9.68 4.06
N ASP A 32 5.52 -10.33 4.01
CA ASP A 32 4.64 -10.31 2.82
C ASP A 32 4.19 -8.89 2.49
N CYS A 33 3.94 -8.08 3.53
CA CYS A 33 3.54 -6.69 3.39
C CYS A 33 4.66 -5.87 2.73
N ILE A 34 5.90 -6.00 3.21
CA ILE A 34 7.08 -5.32 2.66
C ILE A 34 7.33 -5.76 1.22
N ALA A 35 7.23 -7.06 0.93
CA ALA A 35 7.38 -7.58 -0.42
C ALA A 35 6.35 -6.94 -1.37
N LYS A 36 5.08 -6.90 -0.95
CA LYS A 36 3.99 -6.32 -1.73
C LYS A 36 4.11 -4.80 -1.90
N MET A 37 4.64 -4.09 -0.90
CA MET A 37 4.98 -2.67 -1.04
C MET A 37 5.97 -2.45 -2.18
N GLY A 38 7.02 -3.26 -2.26
CA GLY A 38 8.03 -3.17 -3.32
C GLY A 38 7.47 -3.45 -4.72
N GLU A 39 6.54 -4.40 -4.85
CA GLU A 39 5.84 -4.70 -6.11
C GLU A 39 4.99 -3.53 -6.61
N ILE A 40 4.41 -2.74 -5.70
CA ILE A 40 3.52 -1.62 -6.02
C ILE A 40 4.31 -0.34 -6.29
N GLN A 41 5.29 -0.04 -5.45
CA GLN A 41 6.05 1.22 -5.54
C GLN A 41 6.96 1.26 -6.76
N ARG A 42 7.54 0.12 -7.18
CA ARG A 42 8.54 0.08 -8.26
C ARG A 42 7.98 0.48 -9.63
N PRO A 43 6.89 -0.13 -10.15
CA PRO A 43 6.33 0.27 -11.45
C PRO A 43 5.84 1.72 -11.43
N ALA A 44 5.25 2.15 -10.32
CA ALA A 44 4.77 3.50 -10.20
C ALA A 44 5.91 4.54 -10.19
N HIS A 45 7.04 4.23 -9.56
CA HIS A 45 8.25 5.07 -9.64
C HIS A 45 8.78 5.13 -11.07
N GLU A 46 8.86 3.98 -11.77
CA GLU A 46 9.30 3.91 -13.18
C GLU A 46 8.42 4.77 -14.11
N GLU A 47 7.13 4.89 -13.78
CA GLU A 47 6.17 5.74 -14.50
C GLU A 47 6.14 7.21 -14.01
N GLY A 48 7.03 7.60 -13.09
CA GLY A 48 7.09 8.96 -12.53
C GLY A 48 5.95 9.31 -11.59
N ARG A 49 5.18 8.32 -11.11
CA ARG A 49 4.07 8.49 -10.16
C ARG A 49 4.59 8.42 -8.72
N LYS A 50 3.95 9.18 -7.82
CA LYS A 50 4.25 9.14 -6.39
C LYS A 50 3.28 8.19 -5.70
N VAL A 51 3.80 7.23 -4.94
CA VAL A 51 2.99 6.23 -4.23
C VAL A 51 3.34 6.20 -2.76
N TYR A 52 2.32 6.17 -1.92
CA TYR A 52 2.45 5.97 -0.49
C TYR A 52 1.86 4.61 -0.14
N THR A 53 2.63 3.81 0.58
CA THR A 53 2.16 2.54 1.12
C THR A 53 2.42 2.48 2.62
N TRP A 54 1.47 1.92 3.36
CA TRP A 54 1.59 1.68 4.80
C TRP A 54 1.13 0.29 5.14
N CYS A 55 1.94 -0.41 5.95
CA CYS A 55 1.57 -1.67 6.54
C CYS A 55 1.12 -1.47 7.98
N VAL A 56 -0.07 -1.96 8.35
CA VAL A 56 -0.57 -1.90 9.73
C VAL A 56 -1.02 -3.29 10.17
N PRO A 57 -0.82 -3.70 11.44
CA PRO A 57 -1.42 -4.92 11.96
C PRO A 57 -2.94 -4.83 11.84
N ALA A 58 -3.56 -5.90 11.32
CA ALA A 58 -5.01 -6.02 11.32
C ALA A 58 -5.46 -6.34 12.75
N ILE A 59 -6.19 -5.40 13.35
CA ILE A 59 -6.87 -5.64 14.62
C ILE A 59 -8.21 -6.26 14.25
N GLU A 60 -8.41 -7.55 14.54
CA GLU A 60 -9.75 -8.14 14.51
C GLU A 60 -10.50 -7.58 15.73
N GLU A 61 -11.54 -6.75 15.49
CA GLU A 61 -12.48 -6.39 16.56
C GLU A 61 -13.09 -7.68 17.12
N LYS A 62 -13.04 -7.83 18.45
CA LYS A 62 -13.58 -8.99 19.17
C LYS A 62 -15.10 -8.93 19.28
#